data_AF-A0A8S3Y847-F1
#
_entry.id   AF-A0A8S3Y847-F1
#
_cell.length_a   1.000
_cell.length_b   1.000
_cell.length_c   1.000
_cell.angle_alpha   90.00
_cell.angle_beta   90.00
_cell.angle_gamma   90.00
#
_symmetry.space_group_name_H-M   'P 1'
#
loop_
_entity.id
_entity.type
_entity.pdbx_description
1 polymer ?
#
loop_
_entity_poly.entity_id
_entity_poly.type
_entity_poly.pdbx_seq_one_letter_code
_entity_poly.pdbx_strand_id
1 'polypeptide(L)'
;MFNVSRNCDCCKNRHLNYQEFDNSKGSHYWFWTKSKKKYIKKGQEKITMQSLKQKVLAYPKNIMEHFEKLLEPYMCHCANIVAQNKGIKNLKSNLKSGEFIVHCDFSEKYNTKYASEIQSFHFGSSRQQVTLHTSVIYYVKNEEISTKSFCTLSECLRHDAVAIWEHLIPILNFIEKEVSEMKFLNFISDSPSAQYRNRKMFYVMAKLHWNYPNLRRVVWNHSKKGHGKGAPDGVRGVLKRTADQIVAQGNDIPNIEALISHLKIKCPGVSIEEVVESGVLEKELLIPSDLKEFRGTMAVHQAIWSCNNPEVLAMRRLSCEWEYALKNQCNVHMDTILVSITLGIQL
;
A
#
# COMPACT_ATOMS: atom_id res chain seq x y z
N MET A 1 -13.77 -20.76 -14.11
CA MET A 1 -13.12 -19.83 -13.14
C MET A 1 -12.97 -20.60 -11.84
N PHE A 2 -11.77 -20.89 -11.35
CA PHE A 2 -11.61 -21.56 -10.05
C PHE A 2 -12.17 -20.63 -8.98
N ASN A 3 -13.33 -20.96 -8.44
CA ASN A 3 -13.90 -20.22 -7.32
C ASN A 3 -13.12 -20.62 -6.06
N VAL A 4 -11.95 -20.00 -5.88
CA VAL A 4 -11.04 -20.28 -4.77
C VAL A 4 -11.74 -19.99 -3.43
N SER A 5 -12.69 -19.06 -3.35
CA SER A 5 -13.44 -18.82 -2.11
C SER A 5 -14.44 -19.93 -1.76
N ARG A 6 -14.61 -20.95 -2.63
CA ARG A 6 -15.50 -22.11 -2.44
C ARG A 6 -16.99 -21.78 -2.32
N ASN A 7 -17.41 -20.56 -2.65
CA ASN A 7 -18.80 -20.12 -2.49
C ASN A 7 -19.75 -20.56 -3.62
N CYS A 8 -19.29 -21.27 -4.66
CA CYS A 8 -20.20 -21.79 -5.68
C CYS A 8 -20.93 -23.05 -5.20
N ASP A 9 -22.07 -23.35 -5.82
CA ASP A 9 -22.82 -24.59 -5.57
C ASP A 9 -21.98 -25.85 -5.78
N CYS A 10 -20.97 -25.77 -6.66
CA CYS A 10 -20.01 -26.82 -6.97
C CYS A 10 -18.91 -27.06 -5.92
N CYS A 11 -18.63 -26.07 -5.06
CA CYS A 11 -17.46 -26.07 -4.17
C CYS A 11 -17.84 -25.95 -2.69
N LYS A 12 -19.03 -25.41 -2.38
CA LYS A 12 -19.49 -25.13 -1.02
C LYS A 12 -19.60 -26.39 -0.16
N ASN A 13 -19.95 -27.52 -0.79
CA ASN A 13 -20.12 -28.81 -0.13
C ASN A 13 -18.88 -29.72 -0.23
N ARG A 14 -17.75 -29.21 -0.70
CA ARG A 14 -16.52 -30.02 -0.74
C ARG A 14 -15.95 -30.10 0.67
N HIS A 15 -15.77 -31.30 1.20
CA HIS A 15 -15.13 -31.52 2.50
C HIS A 15 -13.71 -32.05 2.32
N LEU A 16 -12.87 -31.84 3.33
CA LEU A 16 -11.56 -32.48 3.39
C LEU A 16 -11.76 -33.92 3.85
N ASN A 17 -11.16 -34.87 3.14
CA ASN A 17 -11.14 -36.26 3.56
C ASN A 17 -9.90 -36.48 4.42
N TYR A 18 -10.13 -36.94 5.65
CA TYR A 18 -9.07 -37.30 6.58
C TYR A 18 -8.91 -38.82 6.61
N GLN A 19 -7.68 -39.30 6.77
CA GLN A 19 -7.40 -40.70 7.07
C GLN A 19 -7.84 -41.02 8.51
N GLU A 20 -8.05 -42.31 8.82
CA GLU A 20 -8.32 -42.73 10.20
C GLU A 20 -7.21 -42.28 11.15
N PHE A 21 -7.59 -41.79 12.33
CA PHE A 21 -6.66 -41.25 13.31
C PHE A 21 -7.04 -41.63 14.74
N ASP A 22 -6.03 -41.80 15.59
CA ASP A 22 -6.20 -42.03 17.02
C ASP A 22 -6.26 -40.69 17.76
N ASN A 23 -7.46 -40.30 18.20
CA ASN A 23 -7.66 -39.04 18.91
C ASN A 23 -7.22 -39.08 20.39
N SER A 24 -6.76 -40.21 20.91
CA SER A 24 -6.23 -40.31 22.28
C SER A 24 -4.79 -39.80 22.40
N LYS A 25 -4.05 -39.77 21.28
CA LYS A 25 -2.65 -39.31 21.24
C LYS A 25 -2.59 -37.82 20.92
N GLY A 26 -2.19 -37.02 21.91
CA GLY A 26 -1.94 -35.59 21.73
C GLY A 26 -0.79 -35.33 20.75
N SER A 27 -0.94 -34.28 19.94
CA SER A 27 0.09 -33.76 19.03
C SER A 27 0.31 -32.27 19.29
N HIS A 28 1.22 -31.64 18.55
CA HIS A 28 1.51 -30.22 18.72
C HIS A 28 1.54 -29.48 17.39
N TYR A 29 1.10 -28.23 17.39
CA TYR A 29 1.30 -27.32 16.27
C TYR A 29 1.83 -25.97 16.74
N TRP A 30 2.47 -25.25 15.83
CA TRP A 30 2.93 -23.89 16.07
C TRP A 30 1.93 -22.89 15.51
N PHE A 31 1.62 -21.85 16.28
CA PHE A 31 0.69 -20.81 15.87
C PHE A 31 1.20 -19.42 16.29
N TRP A 32 0.95 -18.42 15.43
CA TRP A 32 1.26 -17.03 15.73
C TRP A 32 0.09 -16.39 16.47
N THR A 33 0.26 -16.11 17.76
CA THR A 33 -0.72 -15.37 18.56
C THR A 33 -0.24 -13.96 18.85
N LYS A 34 -1.15 -13.08 19.28
CA LYS A 34 -0.79 -11.73 19.75
C LYS A 34 -0.94 -11.68 21.27
N SER A 35 0.12 -11.31 21.97
CA SER A 35 0.09 -11.05 23.42
C SER A 35 0.25 -9.56 23.71
N LYS A 36 -0.42 -9.09 24.77
CA LYS A 36 -0.22 -7.74 25.30
C LYS A 36 1.03 -7.76 26.18
N LYS A 37 2.04 -6.97 25.83
CA LYS A 37 3.20 -6.72 26.69
C LYS A 37 3.15 -5.28 27.16
N LYS A 38 3.23 -5.08 28.48
CA LYS A 38 3.38 -3.74 29.05
C LYS A 38 4.86 -3.36 29.02
N TYR A 39 5.14 -2.11 28.65
CA TYR A 39 6.47 -1.55 28.71
C TYR A 39 6.40 -0.07 29.09
N ILE A 40 7.43 0.43 29.76
CA ILE A 40 7.49 1.83 30.18
C ILE A 40 8.24 2.62 29.11
N LYS A 41 7.63 3.68 28.59
CA LYS A 41 8.29 4.62 27.68
C LYS A 41 8.10 6.04 28.21
N LYS A 42 9.20 6.71 28.57
CA LYS A 42 9.19 8.06 29.17
C LYS A 42 8.29 8.14 30.43
N GLY A 43 8.41 7.17 31.34
CA GLY A 43 7.64 7.14 32.60
C GLY A 43 6.17 6.74 32.49
N GLN A 44 5.64 6.57 31.28
CA GLN A 44 4.25 6.13 31.05
C GLN A 44 4.18 4.64 30.69
N GLU A 45 3.27 3.92 31.33
CA GLU A 45 2.97 2.52 31.02
C GLU A 45 2.24 2.46 29.66
N LYS A 46 2.86 1.80 28.67
CA LYS A 46 2.28 1.58 27.35
C LYS A 46 2.08 0.09 27.11
N ILE A 47 1.00 -0.24 26.44
CA ILE A 47 0.70 -1.62 26.02
C ILE A 47 1.12 -1.75 24.56
N THR A 48 1.98 -2.71 24.26
CA THR A 48 2.27 -3.12 22.89
C THR A 48 1.71 -4.52 22.63
N MET A 49 1.30 -4.76 21.38
CA MET A 49 0.89 -6.09 20.94
C MET A 49 2.10 -6.77 20.30
N GLN A 50 2.59 -7.85 20.92
CA GLN A 50 3.69 -8.64 20.38
C GLN A 50 3.14 -9.88 19.69
N SER A 51 3.62 -10.19 18.49
CA SER A 51 3.34 -11.46 17.84
C SER A 51 4.31 -12.52 18.36
N LEU A 52 3.78 -13.60 18.92
CA LEU A 52 4.55 -14.70 19.49
C LEU A 52 4.20 -16.00 18.78
N LYS A 53 5.22 -16.77 18.44
CA LYS A 53 5.06 -18.14 17.95
C LYS A 53 4.94 -19.06 19.16
N GLN A 54 3.77 -19.63 19.38
CA GLN A 54 3.49 -20.53 20.49
C GLN A 54 3.34 -21.97 20.00
N LYS A 55 3.86 -22.92 20.78
CA LYS A 55 3.63 -24.35 20.59
C LYS A 55 2.40 -24.74 21.40
N VAL A 56 1.38 -25.26 20.74
CA VAL A 56 0.11 -25.64 21.35
C VAL A 56 -0.01 -27.16 21.29
N LEU A 57 -0.22 -27.80 22.46
CA LEU A 57 -0.63 -29.20 22.54
C LEU A 57 -2.12 -29.30 22.17
N ALA A 58 -2.45 -30.16 21.21
CA ALA A 58 -3.81 -30.38 20.77
C ALA A 58 -4.01 -31.80 20.24
N TYR A 59 -5.23 -32.32 20.36
CA TYR A 59 -5.58 -33.62 19.80
C TYR A 59 -5.90 -33.51 18.31
N PRO A 60 -5.71 -34.57 17.52
CA PRO A 60 -5.92 -34.56 16.07
C PRO A 60 -7.26 -33.93 15.63
N LYS A 61 -8.37 -34.24 16.30
CA LYS A 61 -9.68 -33.66 15.99
C LYS A 61 -9.68 -32.12 16.13
N ASN A 62 -9.12 -31.59 17.22
CA ASN A 62 -9.05 -30.14 17.44
C ASN A 62 -8.14 -29.44 16.42
N ILE A 63 -7.07 -30.12 15.98
CA ILE A 63 -6.18 -29.60 14.93
C ILE A 63 -6.94 -29.51 13.60
N MET A 64 -7.70 -30.54 13.24
CA MET A 64 -8.51 -30.56 12.01
C MET A 64 -9.58 -29.46 12.02
N GLU A 65 -10.36 -29.35 13.10
CA GLU A 65 -11.38 -28.30 13.25
C GLU A 65 -10.76 -26.89 13.18
N HIS A 66 -9.58 -26.71 13.77
CA HIS A 66 -8.86 -25.44 13.69
C HIS A 66 -8.36 -25.14 12.27
N PHE A 67 -7.83 -26.15 11.57
CA PHE A 67 -7.39 -26.02 10.19
C PHE A 67 -8.54 -25.66 9.26
N GLU A 68 -9.69 -26.33 9.37
CA GLU A 68 -10.87 -26.00 8.55
C GLU A 68 -11.36 -24.58 8.79
N LYS A 69 -11.38 -24.11 10.05
CA LYS A 69 -11.69 -22.72 10.40
C LYS A 69 -10.72 -21.71 9.79
N LEU A 70 -9.44 -22.07 9.63
CA LEU A 70 -8.44 -21.22 8.98
C LEU A 70 -8.52 -21.27 7.46
N LEU A 71 -9.02 -22.37 6.90
CA LEU A 71 -9.06 -22.59 5.46
C LEU A 71 -10.02 -21.63 4.77
N GLU A 72 -11.22 -21.41 5.30
CA GLU A 72 -12.20 -20.48 4.70
C GLU A 72 -11.65 -19.05 4.52
N PRO A 73 -11.15 -18.35 5.56
CA PRO A 73 -10.60 -17.01 5.40
C PRO A 73 -9.32 -17.00 4.55
N TYR A 74 -8.50 -18.06 4.59
CA TYR A 74 -7.33 -18.19 3.72
C TYR A 74 -7.72 -18.31 2.25
N MET A 75 -8.70 -19.13 1.93
CA MET A 75 -9.19 -19.34 0.57
C MET A 75 -9.84 -18.07 0.00
N CYS A 76 -10.63 -17.36 0.81
CA CYS A 76 -11.12 -16.02 0.47
C CYS A 76 -9.97 -15.04 0.23
N HIS A 77 -8.93 -15.06 1.06
CA HIS A 77 -7.73 -14.26 0.87
C HIS A 77 -7.03 -14.54 -0.46
N CYS A 78 -6.79 -15.82 -0.80
CA CYS A 78 -6.21 -16.23 -2.07
C CYS A 78 -7.08 -15.81 -3.27
N ALA A 79 -8.40 -16.00 -3.18
CA ALA A 79 -9.34 -15.57 -4.23
C ALA A 79 -9.24 -14.07 -4.49
N ASN A 80 -9.14 -13.26 -3.43
CA ASN A 80 -8.98 -11.81 -3.54
C ASN A 80 -7.65 -11.43 -4.19
N ILE A 81 -6.52 -12.08 -3.85
CA ILE A 81 -5.22 -11.84 -4.51
C ILE A 81 -5.33 -12.11 -6.01
N VAL A 82 -5.91 -13.25 -6.39
CA VAL A 82 -6.06 -13.61 -7.81
C VAL A 82 -6.95 -12.59 -8.54
N ALA A 83 -8.07 -12.19 -7.93
CA ALA A 83 -8.98 -11.20 -8.50
C ALA A 83 -8.30 -9.84 -8.69
N GLN A 84 -7.58 -9.36 -7.66
CA GLN A 84 -6.85 -8.08 -7.70
C GLN A 84 -5.76 -8.09 -8.78
N ASN A 85 -4.95 -9.15 -8.84
CA ASN A 85 -3.91 -9.29 -9.86
C ASN A 85 -4.49 -9.32 -11.27
N LYS A 86 -5.63 -10.00 -11.46
CA LYS A 86 -6.34 -10.01 -12.75
C LYS A 86 -6.87 -8.61 -13.10
N GLY A 87 -7.46 -7.90 -12.13
CA GLY A 87 -7.90 -6.52 -12.29
C GLY A 87 -6.74 -5.63 -12.72
N ILE A 88 -5.73 -5.49 -11.88
CA ILE A 88 -4.55 -4.65 -12.17
C ILE A 88 -3.90 -4.96 -13.53
N LYS A 89 -3.84 -6.24 -13.92
CA LYS A 89 -3.35 -6.62 -15.26
C LYS A 89 -4.25 -6.07 -16.37
N ASN A 90 -5.56 -6.16 -16.21
CA ASN A 90 -6.55 -5.61 -17.12
C ASN A 90 -6.49 -4.07 -17.18
N LEU A 91 -6.29 -3.39 -16.04
CA LEU A 91 -6.08 -1.93 -16.00
C LEU A 91 -4.93 -1.52 -16.90
N LYS A 92 -3.80 -2.22 -16.75
CA LYS A 92 -2.57 -1.91 -17.48
C LYS A 92 -2.72 -2.19 -18.97
N SER A 93 -3.39 -3.27 -19.36
CA SER A 93 -3.54 -3.64 -20.77
C SER A 93 -4.57 -2.82 -21.54
N ASN A 94 -5.53 -2.19 -20.86
CA ASN A 94 -6.62 -1.42 -21.49
C ASN A 94 -6.59 0.07 -21.13
N LEU A 95 -5.41 0.56 -20.71
CA LEU A 95 -5.25 1.95 -20.30
C LEU A 95 -5.51 2.89 -21.48
N LYS A 96 -6.30 3.95 -21.28
CA LYS A 96 -6.64 4.93 -22.32
C LYS A 96 -5.92 6.26 -22.13
N SER A 97 -5.94 7.10 -23.16
CA SER A 97 -5.44 8.47 -23.06
C SER A 97 -6.18 9.25 -21.97
N GLY A 98 -5.42 9.97 -21.14
CA GLY A 98 -5.93 10.66 -19.95
C GLY A 98 -6.17 9.76 -18.72
N GLU A 99 -5.87 8.47 -18.81
CA GLU A 99 -5.89 7.53 -17.69
C GLU A 99 -4.47 7.19 -17.22
N PHE A 100 -4.28 7.18 -15.90
CA PHE A 100 -2.98 6.97 -15.27
C PHE A 100 -3.08 5.89 -14.20
N ILE A 101 -2.02 5.11 -14.08
CA ILE A 101 -1.84 4.17 -12.96
C ILE A 101 -0.58 4.57 -12.22
N VAL A 102 -0.70 4.90 -10.94
CA VAL A 102 0.43 5.17 -10.05
C VAL A 102 0.54 4.00 -9.07
N HIS A 103 1.51 3.13 -9.31
CA HIS A 103 1.86 2.09 -8.33
C HIS A 103 2.91 2.66 -7.40
N CYS A 104 2.63 2.79 -6.11
CA CYS A 104 3.53 3.40 -5.15
C CYS A 104 3.70 2.56 -3.87
N ASP A 105 4.88 2.68 -3.25
CA ASP A 105 5.18 2.10 -1.95
C ASP A 105 6.29 2.89 -1.25
N PHE A 106 6.29 2.81 0.09
CA PHE A 106 7.43 3.27 0.88
C PHE A 106 8.48 2.17 0.95
N SER A 107 9.71 2.56 0.63
CA SER A 107 10.87 1.75 0.93
C SER A 107 11.17 1.77 2.43
N GLU A 108 11.85 0.73 2.93
CA GLU A 108 12.66 0.88 4.13
C GLU A 108 13.58 2.10 4.00
N LYS A 109 13.88 2.77 5.11
CA LYS A 109 14.77 3.94 5.09
C LYS A 109 16.17 3.57 4.58
N TYR A 110 16.85 4.51 3.94
CA TYR A 110 18.27 4.38 3.63
C TYR A 110 19.06 5.07 4.74
N ASN A 111 20.08 4.42 5.28
CA ASN A 111 21.01 5.05 6.20
C ASN A 111 22.16 5.62 5.36
N THR A 112 22.50 6.89 5.54
CA THR A 112 23.69 7.50 4.94
C THR A 112 24.95 6.82 5.45
N LYS A 113 25.98 6.77 4.61
CA LYS A 113 27.20 5.99 4.84
C LYS A 113 28.41 6.70 4.25
N TYR A 114 29.53 6.57 4.94
CA TYR A 114 30.84 6.94 4.42
C TYR A 114 31.51 5.68 3.86
N ALA A 115 32.37 5.85 2.87
CA ALA A 115 33.15 4.75 2.32
C ALA A 115 34.19 4.22 3.32
N SER A 116 34.76 5.14 4.11
CA SER A 116 35.58 4.82 5.27
C SER A 116 34.93 5.37 6.54
N GLU A 117 34.38 4.49 7.37
CA GLU A 117 33.76 4.92 8.62
C GLU A 117 34.81 5.15 9.71
N ILE A 118 34.84 6.37 10.26
CA ILE A 118 35.58 6.67 11.49
C ILE A 118 34.88 5.94 12.64
N GLN A 119 35.64 5.41 13.61
CA GLN A 119 35.13 4.60 14.72
C GLN A 119 33.97 5.25 15.50
N SER A 120 33.89 6.58 15.54
CA SER A 120 32.79 7.35 16.16
C SER A 120 31.44 7.20 15.43
N PHE A 121 31.44 6.94 14.12
CA PHE A 121 30.24 6.73 13.31
C PHE A 121 29.68 5.30 13.41
N HIS A 122 30.53 4.36 13.84
CA HIS A 122 30.21 2.94 13.96
C HIS A 122 29.26 2.63 15.15
N PHE A 123 29.14 3.54 16.13
CA PHE A 123 28.22 3.40 17.28
C PHE A 123 26.80 3.96 17.04
N GLY A 124 26.43 4.22 15.78
CA GLY A 124 25.05 4.03 15.30
C GLY A 124 24.01 5.12 15.57
N SER A 125 24.34 6.22 16.26
CA SER A 125 23.39 7.32 16.53
C SER A 125 23.54 8.55 15.63
N SER A 126 24.50 8.56 14.70
CA SER A 126 24.83 9.73 13.85
C SER A 126 24.49 9.54 12.37
N ARG A 127 24.02 8.36 11.94
CA ARG A 127 23.66 8.12 10.54
C ARG A 127 22.32 8.78 10.24
N GLN A 128 22.34 9.72 9.31
CA GLN A 128 21.12 10.33 8.80
C GLN A 128 20.31 9.26 8.07
N GLN A 129 19.01 9.21 8.36
CA GLN A 129 18.09 8.33 7.65
C GLN A 129 17.35 9.12 6.59
N VAL A 130 17.22 8.53 5.41
CA VAL A 130 16.47 9.11 4.30
C VAL A 130 15.28 8.22 3.99
N THR A 131 14.10 8.83 3.93
CA THR A 131 12.86 8.21 3.48
C THR A 131 12.85 8.15 1.96
N LEU A 132 12.49 7.00 1.40
CA LEU A 132 12.34 6.81 -0.05
C LEU A 132 10.90 6.37 -0.32
N HIS A 133 10.17 7.17 -1.08
CA HIS A 133 8.87 6.80 -1.61
C HIS A 133 9.02 6.54 -3.12
N THR A 134 8.85 5.27 -3.50
CA THR A 134 9.09 4.79 -4.86
C THR A 134 7.77 4.60 -5.59
N SER A 135 7.75 4.93 -6.88
CA SER A 135 6.58 4.71 -7.71
C SER A 135 6.91 4.36 -9.15
N VAL A 136 5.95 3.71 -9.81
CA VAL A 136 5.96 3.46 -11.24
C VAL A 136 4.63 3.92 -11.81
N ILE A 137 4.72 4.83 -12.78
CA ILE A 137 3.58 5.41 -13.48
C ILE A 137 3.40 4.67 -14.80
N TYR A 138 2.17 4.27 -15.10
CA TYR A 138 1.76 3.76 -16.41
C TYR A 138 0.77 4.74 -17.03
N TYR A 139 0.96 5.08 -18.31
CA TYR A 139 0.15 6.05 -19.04
C TYR A 139 0.25 5.81 -20.54
N VAL A 140 -0.69 6.33 -21.31
CA VAL A 140 -0.64 6.27 -22.78
C VAL A 140 0.08 7.51 -23.31
N LYS A 141 1.11 7.30 -24.13
CA LYS A 141 1.84 8.35 -24.87
C LYS A 141 1.98 7.89 -26.31
N ASN A 142 1.56 8.73 -27.26
CA ASN A 142 1.58 8.41 -28.69
C ASN A 142 0.91 7.06 -29.00
N GLU A 143 -0.28 6.81 -28.43
CA GLU A 143 -1.07 5.57 -28.58
C GLU A 143 -0.43 4.29 -28.00
N GLU A 144 0.75 4.38 -27.38
CA GLU A 144 1.43 3.27 -26.74
C GLU A 144 1.46 3.41 -25.21
N ILE A 145 1.43 2.26 -24.52
CA ILE A 145 1.58 2.22 -23.06
C ILE A 145 3.03 2.51 -22.70
N SER A 146 3.25 3.66 -22.09
CA SER A 146 4.53 4.10 -21.57
C SER A 146 4.62 3.92 -20.05
N THR A 147 5.85 3.79 -19.55
CA THR A 147 6.13 3.70 -18.12
C THR A 147 7.20 4.69 -17.68
N LYS A 148 7.04 5.25 -16.48
CA LYS A 148 8.05 6.10 -15.85
C LYS A 148 8.25 5.72 -14.39
N SER A 149 9.49 5.49 -13.99
CA SER A 149 9.87 5.24 -12.60
C SER A 149 10.19 6.55 -11.89
N PHE A 150 9.73 6.66 -10.64
CA PHE A 150 9.94 7.82 -9.78
C PHE A 150 10.43 7.39 -8.40
N CYS A 151 11.25 8.24 -7.78
CA CYS A 151 11.59 8.15 -6.37
C CYS A 151 11.64 9.56 -5.78
N THR A 152 10.81 9.81 -4.78
CA THR A 152 10.89 11.03 -3.97
C THR A 152 11.64 10.72 -2.68
N LEU A 153 12.66 11.51 -2.36
CA LEU A 153 13.48 11.35 -1.16
C LEU A 153 13.19 12.48 -0.17
N SER A 154 13.24 12.17 1.13
CA SER A 154 13.06 13.16 2.18
C SER A 154 13.87 12.82 3.43
N GLU A 155 14.35 13.84 4.13
CA GLU A 155 14.84 13.71 5.50
C GLU A 155 13.69 13.49 6.49
N CYS A 156 12.46 13.88 6.13
CA CYS A 156 11.29 13.66 6.94
C CYS A 156 11.02 12.16 7.07
N LEU A 157 11.01 11.68 8.32
CA LEU A 157 10.91 10.26 8.66
C LEU A 157 9.47 9.75 8.79
N ARG A 158 8.49 10.61 8.48
CA ARG A 158 7.06 10.33 8.51
C ARG A 158 6.66 9.49 7.28
N HIS A 159 5.73 8.57 7.50
CA HIS A 159 5.11 7.77 6.43
C HIS A 159 3.58 7.84 6.51
N ASP A 160 3.04 8.84 7.23
CA ASP A 160 1.60 9.01 7.40
C ASP A 160 0.95 9.65 6.17
N ALA A 161 -0.37 9.77 6.20
CA ALA A 161 -1.15 10.27 5.06
C ALA A 161 -0.68 11.65 4.54
N VAL A 162 -0.23 12.51 5.45
CA VAL A 162 0.28 13.86 5.12
C VAL A 162 1.58 13.75 4.33
N ALA A 163 2.54 12.96 4.82
CA ALA A 163 3.80 12.73 4.12
C ALA A 163 3.56 12.07 2.75
N ILE A 164 2.63 11.12 2.66
CA ILE A 164 2.24 10.50 1.38
C ILE A 164 1.74 11.57 0.41
N TRP A 165 0.84 12.45 0.85
CA TRP A 165 0.32 13.51 0.00
C TRP A 165 1.44 14.36 -0.58
N GLU A 166 2.39 14.78 0.25
CA GLU A 166 3.54 15.57 -0.22
C GLU A 166 4.42 14.79 -1.19
N HIS A 167 4.71 13.52 -0.91
CA HIS A 167 5.44 12.64 -1.82
C HIS A 167 4.71 12.37 -3.14
N LEU A 168 3.39 12.58 -3.22
CA LEU A 168 2.64 12.47 -4.47
C LEU A 168 2.72 13.75 -5.32
N ILE A 169 3.01 14.92 -4.75
CA ILE A 169 2.99 16.19 -5.50
C ILE A 169 3.94 16.18 -6.71
N PRO A 170 5.24 15.77 -6.60
CA PRO A 170 6.12 15.75 -7.76
C PRO A 170 5.66 14.77 -8.85
N ILE A 171 5.02 13.66 -8.44
CA ILE A 171 4.48 12.64 -9.34
C ILE A 171 3.27 13.19 -10.12
N LEU A 172 2.35 13.86 -9.42
CA LEU A 172 1.15 14.44 -10.03
C LEU A 172 1.50 15.62 -10.94
N ASN A 173 2.46 16.45 -10.56
CA ASN A 173 2.96 17.55 -11.39
C ASN A 173 3.63 17.03 -12.67
N PHE A 174 4.33 15.89 -12.61
CA PHE A 174 4.85 15.24 -13.81
C PHE A 174 3.71 14.77 -14.73
N ILE A 175 2.68 14.12 -14.16
CA ILE A 175 1.54 13.63 -14.93
C ILE A 175 0.82 14.77 -15.64
N GLU A 176 0.59 15.89 -14.96
CA GLU A 176 -0.04 17.08 -15.52
C GLU A 176 0.78 17.72 -16.65
N LYS A 177 2.12 17.69 -16.57
CA LYS A 177 3.01 18.24 -17.60
C LYS A 177 3.13 17.36 -18.85
N GLU A 178 3.20 16.04 -18.70
CA GLU A 178 3.45 15.13 -19.82
C GLU A 178 2.22 14.87 -20.69
N VAL A 179 1.00 15.05 -20.14
CA VAL A 179 -0.24 14.72 -20.85
C VAL A 179 -1.28 15.79 -20.57
N SER A 180 -1.86 16.34 -21.65
CA SER A 180 -2.72 17.54 -21.61
C SER A 180 -4.00 17.39 -20.79
N GLU A 181 -4.45 16.19 -20.43
CA GLU A 181 -5.69 16.01 -19.65
C GLU A 181 -5.65 14.79 -18.69
N MET A 182 -5.18 14.99 -17.45
CA MET A 182 -5.35 14.00 -16.38
C MET A 182 -6.83 13.85 -15.97
N LYS A 183 -7.51 12.83 -16.49
CA LYS A 183 -8.95 12.58 -16.23
C LYS A 183 -9.19 11.49 -15.19
N PHE A 184 -8.44 10.40 -15.27
CA PHE A 184 -8.64 9.22 -14.41
C PHE A 184 -7.33 8.81 -13.76
N LEU A 185 -7.31 8.74 -12.43
CA LEU A 185 -6.13 8.39 -11.67
C LEU A 185 -6.37 7.13 -10.85
N ASN A 186 -5.56 6.10 -11.08
CA ASN A 186 -5.64 4.84 -10.38
C ASN A 186 -4.37 4.63 -9.54
N PHE A 187 -4.49 4.75 -8.22
CA PHE A 187 -3.43 4.38 -7.31
C PHE A 187 -3.46 2.87 -7.03
N ILE A 188 -2.27 2.30 -6.89
CA ILE A 188 -2.06 0.94 -6.40
C ILE A 188 -1.04 1.05 -5.27
N SER A 189 -1.41 0.59 -4.08
CA SER A 189 -0.49 0.56 -2.94
C SER A 189 -0.79 -0.59 -2.01
N ASP A 190 0.16 -0.83 -1.12
CA ASP A 190 -0.05 -1.64 0.06
C ASP A 190 -1.13 -1.06 0.99
N SER A 191 -1.65 -1.90 1.89
CA SER A 191 -2.79 -1.58 2.77
C SER A 191 -2.50 -1.36 4.28
N PRO A 192 -1.30 -0.96 4.74
CA PRO A 192 -1.08 -0.51 6.12
C PRO A 192 -1.99 0.65 6.50
N SER A 193 -2.66 0.53 7.64
CA SER A 193 -3.54 1.58 8.14
C SER A 193 -2.80 2.84 8.58
N ALA A 194 -1.53 2.72 8.98
CA ALA A 194 -0.69 3.86 9.34
C ALA A 194 -0.28 4.72 8.13
N GLN A 195 -0.42 4.20 6.90
CA GLN A 195 0.10 4.80 5.68
C GLN A 195 -1.04 5.08 4.70
N TYR A 196 -1.30 4.16 3.76
CA TYR A 196 -2.19 4.37 2.62
C TYR A 196 -3.68 4.16 2.91
N ARG A 197 -4.04 3.35 3.91
CA ARG A 197 -5.44 2.95 4.14
C ARG A 197 -6.01 3.47 5.46
N ASN A 198 -6.35 4.76 5.48
CA ASN A 198 -6.97 5.42 6.63
C ASN A 198 -7.83 6.62 6.19
N ARG A 199 -8.56 7.18 7.17
CA ARG A 199 -9.44 8.34 6.97
C ARG A 199 -8.76 9.56 6.35
N LYS A 200 -7.51 9.84 6.71
CA LYS A 200 -6.77 10.99 6.18
C LYS A 200 -6.45 10.78 4.71
N MET A 201 -6.04 9.57 4.32
CA MET A 201 -5.82 9.25 2.90
C MET A 201 -7.10 9.29 2.08
N PHE A 202 -8.23 8.85 2.63
CA PHE A 202 -9.54 8.99 1.97
C PHE A 202 -9.90 10.46 1.74
N TYR A 203 -9.64 11.33 2.72
CA TYR A 203 -9.79 12.77 2.57
C TYR A 203 -8.86 13.33 1.49
N VAL A 204 -7.55 13.04 1.54
CA VAL A 204 -6.57 13.50 0.54
C VAL A 204 -6.99 13.09 -0.87
N MET A 205 -7.33 11.80 -1.06
CA MET A 205 -7.80 11.28 -2.35
C MET A 205 -9.00 12.05 -2.88
N ALA A 206 -9.97 12.35 -2.01
CA ALA A 206 -11.16 13.09 -2.36
C ALA A 206 -10.92 14.56 -2.66
N LYS A 207 -9.81 15.14 -2.19
CA LYS A 207 -9.49 16.57 -2.36
C LYS A 207 -8.48 16.86 -3.46
N LEU A 208 -7.92 15.84 -4.11
CA LEU A 208 -7.02 16.03 -5.25
C LEU A 208 -7.63 16.90 -6.36
N HIS A 209 -8.94 16.82 -6.59
CA HIS A 209 -9.59 17.62 -7.64
C HIS A 209 -9.54 19.14 -7.41
N TRP A 210 -9.25 19.60 -6.19
CA TRP A 210 -9.05 21.03 -5.93
C TRP A 210 -7.82 21.59 -6.63
N ASN A 211 -6.79 20.77 -6.79
CA ASN A 211 -5.56 21.14 -7.49
C ASN A 211 -5.57 20.69 -8.96
N TYR A 212 -6.37 19.67 -9.29
CA TYR A 212 -6.42 19.08 -10.63
C TYR A 212 -7.85 19.13 -11.19
N PRO A 213 -8.28 20.25 -11.79
CA PRO A 213 -9.68 20.49 -12.16
C PRO A 213 -10.21 19.55 -13.26
N ASN A 214 -9.33 18.98 -14.07
CA ASN A 214 -9.69 18.03 -15.13
C ASN A 214 -9.98 16.61 -14.60
N LEU A 215 -9.69 16.36 -13.33
CA LEU A 215 -9.83 15.04 -12.71
C LEU A 215 -11.30 14.68 -12.55
N ARG A 216 -11.71 13.60 -13.22
CA ARG A 216 -13.10 13.09 -13.20
C ARG A 216 -13.29 11.94 -12.22
N ARG A 217 -12.23 11.18 -11.96
CA ARG A 217 -12.27 10.01 -11.09
C ARG A 217 -10.90 9.72 -10.48
N VAL A 218 -10.90 9.38 -9.20
CA VAL A 218 -9.73 8.83 -8.50
C VAL A 218 -10.12 7.48 -7.91
N VAL A 219 -9.29 6.47 -8.16
CA VAL A 219 -9.46 5.13 -7.61
C VAL A 219 -8.21 4.78 -6.84
N TRP A 220 -8.35 4.37 -5.59
CA TRP A 220 -7.25 3.82 -4.80
C TRP A 220 -7.46 2.34 -4.57
N ASN A 221 -6.61 1.52 -5.18
CA ASN A 221 -6.62 0.06 -5.04
C ASN A 221 -5.63 -0.34 -3.94
N HIS A 222 -6.15 -0.95 -2.88
CA HIS A 222 -5.36 -1.45 -1.76
C HIS A 222 -5.12 -2.95 -1.90
N SER A 223 -3.87 -3.33 -2.09
CA SER A 223 -3.50 -4.74 -2.24
C SER A 223 -3.70 -5.55 -0.96
N LYS A 224 -4.09 -6.82 -1.13
CA LYS A 224 -4.10 -7.80 -0.05
C LYS A 224 -2.70 -7.97 0.54
N LYS A 225 -2.60 -8.20 1.85
CA LYS A 225 -1.30 -8.46 2.48
C LYS A 225 -0.64 -9.72 1.88
N GLY A 226 0.68 -9.75 1.74
CA GLY A 226 1.38 -10.97 1.28
C GLY A 226 1.22 -11.31 -0.20
N HIS A 227 0.82 -10.36 -1.04
CA HIS A 227 0.58 -10.56 -2.48
C HIS A 227 1.85 -10.53 -3.36
N GLY A 228 3.04 -10.55 -2.75
CA GLY A 228 4.33 -10.50 -3.43
C GLY A 228 4.94 -9.09 -3.48
N LYS A 229 6.04 -8.94 -4.23
CA LYS A 229 6.69 -7.64 -4.47
C LYS A 229 6.09 -6.97 -5.72
N GLY A 230 5.91 -5.65 -5.66
CA GLY A 230 5.41 -4.80 -6.74
C GLY A 230 6.52 -4.15 -7.57
N ALA A 231 6.12 -3.37 -8.58
CA ALA A 231 7.06 -2.62 -9.42
C ALA A 231 7.88 -1.57 -8.63
N PRO A 232 7.32 -0.84 -7.64
CA PRO A 232 8.09 0.08 -6.79
C PRO A 232 9.25 -0.59 -6.05
N ASP A 233 9.10 -1.86 -5.64
CA ASP A 233 10.15 -2.62 -4.97
C ASP A 233 11.39 -2.80 -5.86
N GLY A 234 11.19 -2.89 -7.18
CA GLY A 234 12.28 -2.93 -8.17
C GLY A 234 13.04 -1.62 -8.24
N VAL A 235 12.33 -0.49 -8.26
CA VAL A 235 12.92 0.86 -8.24
C VAL A 235 13.76 1.04 -6.97
N ARG A 236 13.18 0.72 -5.80
CA ARG A 236 13.90 0.73 -4.52
C ARG A 236 15.16 -0.13 -4.59
N GLY A 237 15.03 -1.35 -5.09
CA GLY A 237 16.12 -2.32 -5.16
C GLY A 237 17.27 -1.85 -6.04
N VAL A 238 17.00 -1.12 -7.13
CA VAL A 238 18.04 -0.48 -7.96
C VAL A 238 18.70 0.66 -7.19
N LEU A 239 17.94 1.63 -6.71
CA LEU A 239 18.48 2.83 -6.07
C LEU A 239 19.35 2.51 -4.85
N LYS A 240 18.88 1.64 -3.95
CA LYS A 240 19.64 1.27 -2.75
C LYS A 240 20.92 0.51 -3.08
N ARG A 241 20.85 -0.45 -4.01
CA ARG A 241 22.05 -1.19 -4.45
C ARG A 241 23.06 -0.25 -5.10
N THR A 242 22.61 0.70 -5.90
CA THR A 242 23.47 1.71 -6.50
C THR A 242 24.12 2.60 -5.44
N ALA A 243 23.36 3.10 -4.46
CA ALA A 243 23.91 3.88 -3.36
C ALA A 243 24.95 3.07 -2.55
N ASP A 244 24.64 1.82 -2.22
CA ASP A 244 25.57 0.92 -1.53
C ASP A 244 26.85 0.65 -2.34
N GLN A 245 26.73 0.51 -3.66
CA GLN A 245 27.87 0.34 -4.58
C GLN A 245 28.75 1.58 -4.66
N ILE A 246 28.15 2.78 -4.68
CA ILE A 246 28.89 4.06 -4.69
C ILE A 246 29.77 4.17 -3.45
N VAL A 247 29.21 3.81 -2.29
CA VAL A 247 29.93 3.74 -1.02
C VAL A 247 31.05 2.70 -1.06
N ALA A 248 30.76 1.49 -1.53
CA ALA A 248 31.76 0.44 -1.68
C ALA A 248 32.90 0.80 -2.64
N GLN A 249 32.68 1.74 -3.56
CA GLN A 249 33.69 2.24 -4.50
C GLN A 249 34.52 3.41 -3.96
N GLY A 250 34.38 3.77 -2.67
CA GLY A 250 35.21 4.81 -2.06
C GLY A 250 34.55 6.19 -1.98
N ASN A 251 33.27 6.34 -2.33
CA ASN A 251 32.59 7.63 -2.30
C ASN A 251 31.69 7.78 -1.07
N ASP A 252 31.65 8.95 -0.47
CA ASP A 252 30.80 9.21 0.68
C ASP A 252 29.39 9.64 0.26
N ILE A 253 28.40 9.17 1.02
CA ILE A 253 27.02 9.66 0.94
C ILE A 253 26.65 10.13 2.36
N PRO A 254 27.08 11.34 2.77
CA PRO A 254 26.87 11.84 4.13
C PRO A 254 25.43 12.29 4.40
N ASN A 255 24.75 12.83 3.39
CA ASN A 255 23.45 13.51 3.48
C ASN A 255 22.55 13.21 2.27
N ILE A 256 21.35 13.78 2.27
CA ILE A 256 20.36 13.59 1.21
C ILE A 256 20.81 14.22 -0.11
N GLU A 257 21.48 15.38 -0.10
CA GLU A 257 21.89 16.08 -1.31
C GLU A 257 22.93 15.27 -2.10
N ALA A 258 23.90 14.67 -1.39
CA ALA A 258 24.87 13.77 -1.98
C ALA A 258 24.17 12.53 -2.56
N LEU A 259 23.23 11.93 -1.81
CA LEU A 259 22.47 10.77 -2.26
C LEU A 259 21.69 11.08 -3.55
N ILE A 260 20.97 12.20 -3.60
CA ILE A 260 20.20 12.63 -4.77
C ILE A 260 21.12 12.85 -5.97
N SER A 261 22.22 13.59 -5.78
CA SER A 261 23.16 13.91 -6.85
C SER A 261 23.76 12.65 -7.46
N HIS A 262 24.21 11.72 -6.62
CA HIS A 262 24.74 10.44 -7.04
C HIS A 262 23.71 9.58 -7.78
N LEU A 263 22.49 9.46 -7.24
CA LEU A 263 21.46 8.64 -7.86
C LEU A 263 20.95 9.25 -9.18
N LYS A 264 20.86 10.58 -9.31
CA LYS A 264 20.48 11.23 -10.58
C LYS A 264 21.47 10.90 -11.70
N ILE A 265 22.76 10.86 -11.38
CA ILE A 265 23.82 10.52 -12.33
C ILE A 265 23.81 9.03 -12.67
N LYS A 266 23.71 8.16 -11.66
CA LYS A 266 23.87 6.70 -11.83
C LYS A 266 22.58 5.97 -12.20
N CYS A 267 21.41 6.59 -12.03
CA CYS A 267 20.11 5.99 -12.32
C CYS A 267 19.23 6.92 -13.20
N PRO A 268 19.67 7.29 -14.42
CA PRO A 268 18.94 8.24 -15.28
C PRO A 268 17.53 7.75 -15.71
N GLY A 269 17.27 6.43 -15.61
CA GLY A 269 15.95 5.86 -15.87
C GLY A 269 14.90 6.14 -14.79
N VAL A 270 15.29 6.65 -13.62
CA VAL A 270 14.40 6.99 -12.51
C VAL A 270 14.38 8.51 -12.33
N SER A 271 13.18 9.11 -12.35
CA SER A 271 13.03 10.51 -11.95
C SER A 271 13.16 10.64 -10.44
N ILE A 272 14.07 11.50 -10.00
CA ILE A 272 14.44 11.65 -8.60
C ILE A 272 14.13 13.07 -8.15
N GLU A 273 13.26 13.20 -7.16
CA GLU A 273 12.81 14.48 -6.63
C GLU A 273 13.01 14.53 -5.12
N GLU A 274 13.25 15.71 -4.58
CA GLU A 274 13.35 15.94 -3.15
C GLU A 274 12.00 16.41 -2.59
N VAL A 275 11.69 15.95 -1.38
CA VAL A 275 10.55 16.39 -0.59
C VAL A 275 11.07 16.93 0.74
N VAL A 276 10.82 18.21 0.97
CA VAL A 276 11.26 18.91 2.19
C VAL A 276 10.18 18.83 3.28
N GLU A 277 10.60 18.86 4.55
CA GLU A 277 9.68 18.74 5.69
C GLU A 277 8.67 19.89 5.77
N SER A 278 9.03 21.09 5.31
CA SER A 278 8.10 22.23 5.27
C SER A 278 6.84 21.94 4.46
N GLY A 279 6.96 21.27 3.31
CA GLY A 279 5.81 20.86 2.50
C GLY A 279 4.90 19.89 3.25
N VAL A 280 5.47 18.94 3.98
CA VAL A 280 4.70 18.01 4.83
C VAL A 280 3.93 18.78 5.92
N LEU A 281 4.55 19.77 6.56
CA LEU A 281 3.91 20.59 7.58
C LEU A 281 2.79 21.46 7.00
N GLU A 282 2.97 22.03 5.81
CA GLU A 282 1.92 22.77 5.10
C GLU A 282 0.72 21.88 4.78
N LYS A 283 0.94 20.66 4.29
CA LYS A 283 -0.14 19.69 4.04
C LYS A 283 -0.87 19.30 5.32
N GLU A 284 -0.19 19.25 6.46
CA GLU A 284 -0.81 18.92 7.74
C GLU A 284 -1.90 19.91 8.14
N LEU A 285 -1.66 21.20 7.88
CA LEU A 285 -2.61 22.29 8.16
C LEU A 285 -3.88 22.20 7.30
N LEU A 286 -3.80 21.53 6.15
CA LEU A 286 -4.91 21.35 5.21
C LEU A 286 -5.81 20.15 5.55
N ILE A 287 -5.40 19.27 6.47
CA ILE A 287 -6.19 18.11 6.86
C ILE A 287 -6.98 18.44 8.14
N PRO A 288 -8.33 18.34 8.14
CA PRO A 288 -9.13 18.55 9.33
C PRO A 288 -8.74 17.60 10.48
N SER A 289 -8.69 18.12 11.70
CA SER A 289 -8.33 17.35 12.89
C SER A 289 -9.43 16.39 13.34
N ASP A 290 -10.68 16.71 13.01
CA ASP A 290 -11.92 16.07 13.43
C ASP A 290 -12.48 15.06 12.41
N LEU A 291 -11.66 14.61 11.44
CA LEU A 291 -12.05 13.58 10.49
C LEU A 291 -12.54 12.32 11.21
N LYS A 292 -13.77 11.89 10.89
CA LYS A 292 -14.35 10.68 11.46
C LYS A 292 -13.75 9.41 10.85
N GLU A 293 -13.69 8.35 11.65
CA GLU A 293 -13.17 7.05 11.22
C GLU A 293 -14.25 6.21 10.53
N PHE A 294 -13.95 5.73 9.32
CA PHE A 294 -14.85 4.81 8.63
C PHE A 294 -14.76 3.39 9.23
N ARG A 295 -15.83 2.93 9.89
CA ARG A 295 -15.96 1.55 10.36
C ARG A 295 -15.93 0.60 9.16
N GLY A 296 -14.98 -0.32 9.15
CA GLY A 296 -14.77 -1.23 8.02
C GLY A 296 -13.64 -0.83 7.08
N THR A 297 -12.85 0.21 7.39
CA THR A 297 -11.63 0.60 6.65
C THR A 297 -10.74 -0.61 6.29
N MET A 298 -10.58 -1.57 7.20
CA MET A 298 -9.73 -2.76 6.97
C MET A 298 -10.33 -3.78 5.99
N ALA A 299 -11.63 -3.69 5.70
CA ALA A 299 -12.31 -4.49 4.69
C ALA A 299 -12.28 -3.82 3.30
N VAL A 300 -11.93 -2.53 3.22
CA VAL A 300 -11.83 -1.79 1.96
C VAL A 300 -10.58 -2.23 1.20
N HIS A 301 -10.79 -2.57 -0.08
CA HIS A 301 -9.75 -2.87 -1.05
C HIS A 301 -9.77 -1.93 -2.25
N GLN A 302 -10.83 -1.14 -2.41
CA GLN A 302 -10.89 -0.08 -3.41
C GLN A 302 -11.73 1.09 -2.89
N ALA A 303 -11.16 2.29 -2.88
CA ALA A 303 -11.86 3.54 -2.62
C ALA A 303 -11.98 4.32 -3.92
N ILE A 304 -13.14 4.91 -4.20
CA ILE A 304 -13.43 5.61 -5.46
C ILE A 304 -14.03 6.97 -5.14
N TRP A 305 -13.44 8.00 -5.72
CA TRP A 305 -13.99 9.35 -5.80
C TRP A 305 -14.36 9.67 -7.26
N SER A 306 -15.43 10.43 -7.46
CA SER A 306 -15.83 10.92 -8.78
C SER A 306 -16.39 12.33 -8.70
N CYS A 307 -16.10 13.15 -9.70
CA CYS A 307 -16.62 14.51 -9.81
C CYS A 307 -18.15 14.59 -9.87
N ASN A 308 -18.85 13.50 -10.23
CA ASN A 308 -20.31 13.45 -10.26
C ASN A 308 -20.92 13.47 -8.85
N ASN A 309 -20.19 12.98 -7.85
CA ASN A 309 -20.58 12.95 -6.45
C ASN A 309 -19.37 13.31 -5.58
N PRO A 310 -18.91 14.57 -5.62
CA PRO A 310 -17.62 14.97 -5.06
C PRO A 310 -17.57 14.83 -3.53
N GLU A 311 -18.74 14.80 -2.88
CA GLU A 311 -18.90 14.67 -1.43
C GLU A 311 -19.01 13.23 -0.94
N VAL A 312 -18.91 12.23 -1.83
CA VAL A 312 -19.04 10.81 -1.47
C VAL A 312 -17.89 9.98 -2.00
N LEU A 313 -17.40 9.06 -1.17
CA LEU A 313 -16.52 7.97 -1.57
C LEU A 313 -17.28 6.65 -1.67
N ALA A 314 -17.10 5.94 -2.78
CA ALA A 314 -17.55 4.57 -2.89
C ALA A 314 -16.43 3.62 -2.40
N MET A 315 -16.74 2.85 -1.37
CA MET A 315 -15.84 1.90 -0.73
C MET A 315 -16.24 0.47 -1.12
N ARG A 316 -15.30 -0.29 -1.69
CA ARG A 316 -15.53 -1.67 -2.13
C ARG A 316 -14.66 -2.66 -1.37
N ARG A 317 -15.24 -3.82 -1.09
CA ARG A 317 -14.56 -4.96 -0.45
C ARG A 317 -13.60 -5.70 -1.38
N LEU A 318 -13.67 -5.44 -2.68
CA LEU A 318 -12.83 -6.02 -3.73
C LEU A 318 -12.46 -4.93 -4.75
N SER A 319 -11.22 -4.98 -5.24
CA SER A 319 -10.78 -4.10 -6.33
C SER A 319 -11.29 -4.67 -7.66
N CYS A 320 -12.11 -3.91 -8.38
CA CYS A 320 -12.62 -4.32 -9.70
C CYS A 320 -12.74 -3.12 -10.65
N GLU A 321 -12.67 -3.40 -11.95
CA GLU A 321 -12.73 -2.40 -13.03
C GLU A 321 -14.06 -2.33 -13.75
N TRP A 322 -14.96 -3.30 -13.54
CA TRP A 322 -16.19 -3.33 -14.31
C TRP A 322 -17.11 -2.19 -13.91
N GLU A 323 -17.35 -1.28 -14.85
CA GLU A 323 -18.34 -0.21 -14.77
C GLU A 323 -19.76 -0.75 -14.47
N TYR A 324 -20.03 -2.00 -14.86
CA TYR A 324 -21.26 -2.75 -14.52
C TYR A 324 -21.45 -3.00 -13.01
N ALA A 325 -20.41 -2.88 -12.18
CA ALA A 325 -20.53 -2.97 -10.73
C ALA A 325 -21.40 -1.85 -10.12
N LEU A 326 -21.56 -0.73 -10.83
CA LEU A 326 -22.42 0.38 -10.41
C LEU A 326 -23.87 0.22 -10.89
N LYS A 327 -24.13 -0.73 -11.80
CA LYS A 327 -25.45 -1.02 -12.38
C LYS A 327 -25.67 -2.54 -12.38
N ASN A 328 -26.09 -3.08 -11.24
CA ASN A 328 -26.73 -4.41 -11.08
C ASN A 328 -26.39 -5.48 -12.14
N GLN A 329 -25.48 -6.40 -11.81
CA GLN A 329 -25.47 -7.84 -12.19
C GLN A 329 -24.04 -8.40 -12.12
N CYS A 330 -23.52 -8.54 -10.90
CA CYS A 330 -22.40 -9.45 -10.67
C CYS A 330 -22.65 -10.17 -9.34
N ASN A 331 -22.99 -11.46 -9.41
CA ASN A 331 -23.23 -12.35 -8.25
C ASN A 331 -21.95 -12.69 -7.48
N VAL A 332 -20.99 -11.77 -7.41
CA VAL A 332 -19.75 -11.90 -6.65
C VAL A 332 -19.66 -10.71 -5.71
N HIS A 333 -20.36 -10.80 -4.56
CA HIS A 333 -20.25 -9.91 -3.38
C HIS A 333 -19.70 -8.49 -3.64
N MET A 334 -20.41 -7.69 -4.44
CA MET A 334 -20.06 -6.28 -4.64
C MET A 334 -20.75 -5.44 -3.58
N ASP A 335 -20.32 -5.58 -2.32
CA ASP A 335 -20.74 -4.68 -1.25
C ASP A 335 -20.04 -3.32 -1.47
N THR A 336 -20.70 -2.42 -2.20
CA THR A 336 -20.26 -1.02 -2.33
C THR A 336 -20.95 -0.20 -1.25
N ILE A 337 -20.16 0.40 -0.37
CA ILE A 337 -20.65 1.29 0.68
C ILE A 337 -20.32 2.73 0.27
N LEU A 338 -21.32 3.60 0.27
CA LEU A 338 -21.14 5.03 0.03
C LEU A 338 -20.84 5.75 1.35
N VAL A 339 -19.82 6.60 1.38
CA VAL A 339 -19.35 7.30 2.57
C VAL A 339 -19.23 8.79 2.29
N SER A 340 -19.95 9.63 3.05
CA SER A 340 -19.84 11.09 2.92
C SER A 340 -18.49 11.63 3.41
N ILE A 341 -17.93 12.60 2.68
CA ILE A 341 -16.67 13.28 2.96
C ILE A 341 -16.88 14.52 3.84
N THR A 342 -18.06 15.16 3.76
CA THR A 342 -18.37 16.46 4.41
C THR A 342 -19.24 16.34 5.66
N LEU A 343 -19.92 15.21 5.88
CA LEU A 343 -20.77 15.02 7.06
C LEU A 343 -20.40 13.71 7.73
N GLY A 344 -19.61 13.84 8.78
CA GLY A 344 -20.00 13.30 10.06
C GLY A 344 -20.84 12.02 10.10
N ILE A 345 -20.39 10.90 9.51
CA ILE A 345 -20.86 9.51 9.67
C ILE A 345 -22.24 9.35 10.32
N GLN A 346 -23.25 9.07 9.51
CA GLN A 346 -24.32 8.14 9.86
C GLN A 346 -24.32 7.01 8.84
N LEU A 347 -23.95 5.81 9.31
CA LEU A 347 -24.72 4.56 9.23
C LEU A 347 -24.03 3.54 10.15
#